data_AF-A0A0A9GJ94-F1
#
_entry.id   AF-A0A0A9GJ94-F1
#
_cell.length_a   1.000
_cell.length_b   1.000
_cell.length_c   1.000
_cell.angle_alpha   90.00
_cell.angle_beta   90.00
_cell.angle_gamma   90.00
#
_symmetry.space_group_name_H-M   'P 1'
#
loop_
_entity.id
_entity.type
_entity.pdbx_description
1 polymer ?
#
loop_
_entity_poly.entity_id
_entity_poly.type
_entity_poly.pdbx_seq_one_letter_code
_entity_poly.pdbx_strand_id
1 'polypeptide(L)'
;MPQGGIDEGEEPRAAAVRELREETAVTSAEIVAEAPNWLTYDFPPDVREKLNARWGTDWKGQAQKWFLFRFTGKDDEINLNG
;
A
#
# COMPACT_ATOMS: atom_id res chain seq x y z
N MET A 1 -8.39 -3.47 -2.61
CA MET A 1 -7.32 -4.29 -2.02
C MET A 1 -6.54 -3.38 -1.08
N PRO A 2 -6.04 -3.89 0.05
CA PRO A 2 -5.34 -3.07 1.03
C PRO A 2 -4.05 -2.47 0.46
N GLN A 3 -3.72 -1.25 0.83
CA GLN A 3 -2.50 -0.55 0.42
C GLN A 3 -2.11 0.51 1.45
N GLY A 4 -0.83 0.85 1.53
CA GLY A 4 -0.43 2.00 2.32
C GLY A 4 1.01 2.42 2.11
N GLY A 5 1.52 3.20 3.05
CA GLY A 5 2.85 3.78 2.99
C GLY A 5 3.94 2.77 3.28
N ILE A 6 5.15 3.07 2.79
CA ILE A 6 6.36 2.38 3.23
C ILE A 6 7.13 3.40 4.07
N ASP A 7 7.39 3.07 5.33
CA ASP A 7 8.12 3.96 6.23
C ASP A 7 9.61 4.05 5.85
N GLU A 8 10.28 5.09 6.32
CA GLU A 8 11.71 5.26 6.06
C GLU A 8 12.52 4.09 6.63
N GLY A 9 13.24 3.39 5.75
CA GLY A 9 14.02 2.19 6.12
C GLY A 9 13.19 0.91 6.26
N GLU A 10 11.89 0.95 5.98
CA GLU A 10 11.03 -0.23 5.98
C GLU A 10 11.14 -1.01 4.66
N GLU A 11 11.30 -2.33 4.75
CA GLU A 11 11.27 -3.20 3.58
C GLU A 11 9.85 -3.25 2.99
N PRO A 12 9.66 -3.15 1.66
CA PRO A 12 8.32 -3.15 1.05
C PRO A 12 7.46 -4.36 1.42
N ARG A 13 8.11 -5.52 1.63
CA ARG A 13 7.44 -6.74 2.07
C ARG A 13 6.89 -6.63 3.50
N ALA A 14 7.63 -5.98 4.39
CA ALA A 14 7.21 -5.74 5.76
C ALA A 14 6.04 -4.74 5.80
N ALA A 15 6.16 -3.65 5.03
CA ALA A 15 5.10 -2.67 4.86
C ALA A 15 3.81 -3.33 4.35
N ALA A 16 3.88 -4.18 3.32
CA ALA A 16 2.70 -4.86 2.80
C ALA A 16 1.97 -5.75 3.84
N VAL A 17 2.71 -6.38 4.75
CA VAL A 17 2.12 -7.18 5.86
C VAL A 17 1.51 -6.26 6.93
N ARG A 18 2.21 -5.18 7.29
CA ARG A 18 1.73 -4.19 8.27
C ARG A 18 0.45 -3.52 7.78
N GLU A 19 0.46 -2.98 6.56
CA GLU A 19 -0.67 -2.30 5.94
C GLU A 19 -1.88 -3.24 5.74
N LEU A 20 -1.65 -4.51 5.36
CA LEU A 20 -2.71 -5.52 5.30
C LEU A 20 -3.42 -5.64 6.65
N ARG A 21 -2.67 -5.69 7.76
CA ARG A 21 -3.22 -5.76 9.11
C ARG A 21 -3.90 -4.46 9.51
N GLU A 22 -3.30 -3.30 9.25
CA GLU A 22 -3.84 -2.00 9.67
C GLU A 22 -5.17 -1.69 8.99
N GLU A 23 -5.31 -2.00 7.70
CA GLU A 23 -6.52 -1.69 6.94
C GLU A 23 -7.62 -2.75 7.04
N THR A 24 -7.29 -3.99 7.44
CA THR A 24 -8.26 -5.12 7.40
C THR A 24 -8.27 -6.04 8.62
N ALA A 25 -7.40 -5.81 9.60
CA ALA A 25 -7.11 -6.69 10.73
C ALA A 25 -6.51 -8.08 10.36
N VAL A 26 -6.35 -8.40 9.07
CA VAL A 26 -5.84 -9.70 8.62
C VAL A 26 -4.39 -9.92 9.05
N THR A 27 -4.15 -11.05 9.70
CA THR A 27 -2.83 -11.56 10.10
C THR A 27 -2.55 -12.96 9.57
N SER A 28 -3.60 -13.75 9.31
CA SER A 28 -3.52 -15.09 8.72
C SER A 28 -3.42 -15.05 7.20
N ALA A 29 -2.27 -14.61 6.69
CA ALA A 29 -2.00 -14.59 5.26
C ALA A 29 -0.53 -14.88 4.92
N GLU A 30 -0.30 -15.50 3.76
CA GLU A 30 1.03 -15.84 3.26
C GLU A 30 1.30 -15.17 1.91
N ILE A 31 2.49 -14.57 1.74
CA ILE A 31 2.89 -14.02 0.45
C ILE A 31 3.19 -15.16 -0.52
N VAL A 32 2.55 -15.11 -1.68
CA VAL A 32 2.69 -16.09 -2.76
C VAL A 32 3.42 -15.53 -3.98
N ALA A 33 3.34 -14.23 -4.22
CA ALA A 33 4.06 -13.57 -5.30
C ALA A 33 4.31 -12.09 -5.00
N GLU A 34 5.25 -11.52 -5.71
CA GLU A 34 5.56 -10.10 -5.72
C GLU A 34 5.52 -9.61 -7.17
N ALA A 35 4.98 -8.41 -7.41
CA ALA A 35 5.01 -7.81 -8.73
C ALA A 35 6.48 -7.57 -9.16
N PRO A 36 6.86 -7.92 -10.40
CA PRO A 36 8.27 -7.87 -10.81
C PRO A 36 8.85 -6.45 -10.77
N ASN A 37 8.01 -5.44 -11.01
CA ASN A 37 8.41 -4.04 -11.05
C ASN A 37 7.53 -3.19 -10.14
N TRP A 38 8.03 -2.00 -9.81
CA TRP A 38 7.20 -0.93 -9.25
C TRP A 38 6.20 -0.46 -10.29
N LEU A 39 4.97 -0.22 -9.86
CA LEU A 39 3.91 0.36 -10.67
C LEU A 39 3.75 1.81 -10.25
N THR A 40 3.87 2.72 -11.20
CA THR A 40 3.73 4.16 -10.96
C THR A 40 2.48 4.69 -11.64
N TYR A 41 1.79 5.60 -10.99
CA TYR A 41 0.75 6.40 -11.64
C TYR A 41 0.99 7.88 -11.34
N ASP A 42 0.70 8.73 -12.32
CA ASP A 42 0.78 10.17 -12.15
C ASP A 42 -0.54 10.72 -11.59
N PHE A 43 -0.44 11.75 -10.75
CA PHE A 43 -1.61 12.52 -10.34
C PHE A 43 -2.16 13.30 -11.54
N PRO A 44 -3.50 13.45 -11.64
CA PRO A 44 -4.11 14.41 -12.56
C PRO A 44 -3.50 15.82 -12.39
N PRO A 45 -3.35 16.62 -13.47
CA PRO A 45 -2.64 17.90 -13.40
C PRO A 45 -3.16 18.85 -12.31
N ASP A 46 -4.49 18.93 -12.13
CA ASP A 46 -5.14 19.78 -11.14
C ASP A 46 -4.91 19.29 -9.69
N VAL A 47 -4.81 17.97 -9.49
CA VAL A 47 -4.45 17.37 -8.21
C VAL A 47 -2.96 17.62 -7.92
N ARG A 48 -2.09 17.43 -8.92
CA ARG A 48 -0.66 17.65 -8.80
C ARG A 48 -0.34 19.10 -8.41
N GLU A 49 -0.97 20.08 -9.06
CA GLU A 49 -0.77 21.50 -8.71
C GLU A 49 -1.15 21.80 -7.26
N LYS A 50 -2.30 21.28 -6.79
CA LYS A 50 -2.76 21.46 -5.41
C LYS A 50 -1.81 20.81 -4.40
N LEU A 51 -1.34 19.59 -4.69
CA LEU A 51 -0.43 18.86 -3.80
C LEU A 51 0.96 19.49 -3.76
N ASN A 52 1.52 19.87 -4.92
CA ASN A 52 2.81 20.54 -4.99
C ASN A 52 2.80 21.87 -4.24
N ALA A 53 1.72 22.65 -4.35
CA ALA A 53 1.55 23.89 -3.58
C ALA A 53 1.51 23.65 -2.06
N ARG A 54 0.95 22.51 -1.62
CA ARG A 54 0.84 22.15 -0.20
C ARG A 54 2.12 21.54 0.36
N TRP A 55 2.81 20.72 -0.42
CA TRP A 55 3.96 19.91 0.01
C TRP A 55 5.31 20.52 -0.36
N GLY A 56 5.33 21.61 -1.14
CA GLY A 56 6.56 22.32 -1.52
C GLY A 56 7.54 21.46 -2.33
N THR A 57 7.04 20.41 -2.97
CA THR A 57 7.82 19.36 -3.64
C THR A 57 7.17 19.02 -4.98
N ASP A 58 7.95 18.53 -5.95
CA ASP A 58 7.45 18.14 -7.28
C ASP A 58 7.09 16.66 -7.35
N TRP A 59 6.18 16.22 -6.46
CA TRP A 59 5.70 14.84 -6.49
C TRP A 59 4.73 14.66 -7.66
N LYS A 60 5.07 13.75 -8.55
CA LYS A 60 4.29 13.53 -9.78
C LYS A 60 3.15 12.53 -9.60
N GLY A 61 3.22 11.73 -8.54
CA GLY A 61 2.34 10.58 -8.35
C GLY A 61 2.83 9.68 -7.23
N GLN A 62 2.45 8.40 -7.29
CA GLN A 62 2.92 7.38 -6.35
C GLN A 62 3.60 6.23 -7.10
N ALA A 63 4.60 5.64 -6.46
CA ALA A 63 5.20 4.38 -6.84
C ALA A 63 4.74 3.30 -5.87
N GLN A 64 4.17 2.21 -6.38
CA GLN A 64 3.59 1.13 -5.60
C GLN A 64 4.27 -0.19 -5.93
N LYS A 65 4.61 -0.96 -4.91
CA LYS A 65 5.08 -2.34 -5.04
C LYS A 65 3.98 -3.27 -4.54
N TRP A 66 3.52 -4.17 -5.41
CA TRP A 66 2.40 -5.05 -5.10
C TRP A 66 2.86 -6.45 -4.69
N PHE A 67 2.16 -7.02 -3.72
CA PHE A 67 2.35 -8.38 -3.23
C PHE A 67 1.02 -9.13 -3.29
N LEU A 68 1.07 -10.37 -3.74
CA LEU A 68 -0.06 -11.28 -3.72
C LEU A 68 -0.02 -12.08 -2.43
N PHE A 69 -1.12 -12.04 -1.69
CA PHE A 69 -1.32 -12.81 -0.47
C PHE A 69 -2.33 -13.92 -0.69
N ARG A 70 -2.06 -15.08 -0.07
CA ARG A 70 -3.00 -16.16 0.13
C ARG A 70 -3.56 -16.03 1.53
N PHE A 71 -4.85 -15.74 1.65
CA PHE A 71 -5.53 -15.74 2.94
C PHE A 71 -5.67 -17.19 3.43
N THR A 72 -5.27 -17.43 4.68
CA THR A 72 -5.29 -18.75 5.33
C THR A 72 -6.12 -18.76 6.62
N GLY A 73 -6.74 -17.61 6.94
CA GLY A 73 -7.61 -17.43 8.09
C GLY A 73 -9.07 -17.76 7.84
N LYS A 74 -9.93 -17.17 8.68
CA LYS A 74 -11.38 -17.24 8.57
C LYS A 74 -11.94 -15.85 8.33
N ASP A 75 -13.06 -15.74 7.63
CA ASP A 75 -13.65 -14.46 7.25
C ASP A 75 -13.98 -13.54 8.45
N ASP A 76 -14.20 -14.10 9.64
CA ASP A 76 -14.44 -13.34 10.88
C ASP A 76 -13.19 -12.62 11.43
N GLU A 77 -12.00 -12.94 10.91
CA GLU A 77 -10.76 -12.20 11.17
C GLU A 77 -10.77 -10.82 10.49
N ILE A 78 -11.48 -10.69 9.37
CA ILE A 78 -11.52 -9.45 8.60
C ILE A 78 -12.41 -8.44 9.33
N ASN A 79 -11.82 -7.32 9.73
CA ASN A 79 -12.54 -6.22 10.36
C ASN A 79 -12.10 -4.89 9.74
N LEU A 80 -13.06 -4.18 9.15
CA LEU A 80 -12.85 -2.91 8.47
C LEU A 80 -13.24 -1.69 9.33
N ASN A 81 -13.62 -1.90 10.59
CA ASN A 81 -14.03 -0.83 11.50
C ASN A 81 -12.85 -0.23 12.27
N GLY A 82 -11.68 -0.12 11.63
CA GLY A 82 -10.47 0.47 12.20
C GLY A 82 -10.66 1.90 12.70
#